data_AF-A0A2N5UVN7-F1
#
_entry.id   AF-A0A2N5UVN7-F1
#
_cell.length_a   1.000
_cell.length_b   1.000
_cell.length_c   1.000
_cell.angle_alpha   90.00
_cell.angle_beta   90.00
_cell.angle_gamma   90.00
#
_symmetry.space_group_name_H-M   'P 1'
#
loop_
_entity.id
_entity.type
_entity.pdbx_description
1 polymer ?
#
loop_
_entity_poly.entity_id
_entity_poly.type
_entity_poly.pdbx_seq_one_letter_code
_entity_poly.pdbx_strand_id
1 'polypeptide(L)'
;MTKHLGNLEQPLAEPSKATDCFWSKILSLQSDFVSENPLLQMVIKEVGHICLFFPKFHCELNPIELFWLYIKNLYWHSNHKFSTWKEYQALFEHTCIACPLSTIWKYFQHVD
;
A
#
# COMPACT_ATOMS: atom_id res chain seq x y z
N MET A 1 -35.59 42.38 -12.72
CA MET A 1 -35.07 42.73 -11.40
C MET A 1 -34.14 41.60 -10.97
N THR A 2 -32.85 41.87 -11.17
CA THR A 2 -31.64 41.27 -10.58
C THR A 2 -31.69 39.87 -9.94
N LYS A 3 -30.93 38.96 -10.58
CA LYS A 3 -30.48 37.66 -10.07
C LYS A 3 -29.43 37.93 -8.98
N HIS A 4 -29.62 37.42 -7.77
CA HIS A 4 -28.52 37.29 -6.80
C HIS A 4 -27.85 35.94 -6.99
N LEU A 5 -26.77 35.93 -7.76
CA LEU A 5 -25.74 34.89 -7.68
C LEU A 5 -24.95 35.15 -6.40
N GLY A 6 -25.14 34.28 -5.41
CA GLY A 6 -24.28 34.23 -4.23
C GLY A 6 -22.94 33.61 -4.61
N ASN A 7 -21.87 34.33 -4.27
CA ASN A 7 -20.48 33.94 -4.47
C ASN A 7 -20.17 32.60 -3.79
N LEU A 8 -19.69 31.63 -4.56
CA LEU A 8 -18.86 30.54 -4.07
C LEU A 8 -17.40 30.92 -4.38
N GLU A 9 -16.76 31.65 -3.46
CA GLU A 9 -15.31 31.74 -3.46
C GLU A 9 -14.74 30.38 -3.06
N GLN A 10 -14.03 29.72 -3.97
CA GLN A 10 -13.14 28.60 -3.66
C GLN A 10 -11.69 29.10 -3.76
N PRO A 11 -10.86 28.96 -2.72
CA PRO A 11 -9.44 29.29 -2.83
C PRO A 11 -8.68 28.26 -3.67
N LEU A 12 -7.76 28.79 -4.48
CA LEU A 12 -6.80 28.10 -5.33
C LEU A 12 -5.94 27.08 -4.55
N ALA A 13 -5.93 25.84 -5.02
CA ALA A 13 -4.81 24.93 -4.85
C ALA A 13 -4.71 24.04 -6.10
N GLU A 14 -3.71 24.32 -6.94
CA GLU A 14 -3.34 23.51 -8.10
C GLU A 14 -2.75 22.17 -7.66
N PRO A 15 -3.11 21.06 -8.34
CA PRO A 15 -2.14 20.02 -8.60
C PRO A 15 -2.02 19.81 -10.11
N SER A 16 -0.79 20.02 -10.60
CA SER A 16 -0.39 19.62 -11.93
C SER A 16 -0.40 18.09 -12.09
N LYS A 17 -0.77 17.67 -13.31
CA LYS A 17 -0.50 16.39 -14.01
C LYS A 17 -1.60 15.32 -14.00
N ALA A 18 -1.87 14.90 -15.24
CA ALA A 18 -2.81 13.91 -15.74
C ALA A 18 -4.27 14.34 -15.67
N THR A 19 -4.91 14.31 -16.84
CA THR A 19 -6.35 14.44 -17.01
C THR A 19 -7.03 13.34 -16.22
N ASP A 20 -7.27 13.59 -14.94
CA ASP A 20 -8.20 12.80 -14.15
C ASP A 20 -9.49 12.77 -14.94
N CYS A 21 -9.87 11.58 -15.42
CA CYS A 21 -11.10 11.40 -16.17
C CYS A 21 -12.23 11.97 -15.32
N PHE A 22 -12.82 13.09 -15.75
CA PHE A 22 -13.85 13.83 -15.01
C PHE A 22 -14.99 12.90 -14.57
N TRP A 23 -15.33 11.93 -15.41
CA TRP A 23 -16.29 10.88 -15.12
C TRP A 23 -15.87 9.94 -13.99
N SER A 24 -14.60 9.55 -13.90
CA SER A 24 -14.10 8.72 -12.80
C SER A 24 -14.23 9.43 -11.46
N LYS A 25 -13.96 10.73 -11.43
CA LYS A 25 -14.11 11.54 -10.21
C LYS A 25 -15.56 11.75 -9.82
N ILE A 26 -16.46 11.97 -10.78
CA ILE A 26 -17.90 12.06 -10.52
C ILE A 26 -18.45 10.73 -10.00
N LEU A 27 -18.05 9.61 -10.62
CA LEU A 27 -18.48 8.27 -10.22
C LEU A 27 -17.99 7.93 -8.82
N SER A 28 -16.72 8.23 -8.48
CA SER A 28 -16.19 7.97 -7.14
C SER A 28 -16.87 8.77 -6.02
N LEU A 29 -17.57 9.85 -6.38
CA LEU A 29 -18.30 10.71 -5.44
C LEU A 29 -19.78 10.33 -5.30
N GLN A 30 -20.28 9.37 -6.09
CA GLN A 30 -21.64 8.88 -5.93
C GLN A 30 -21.80 8.14 -4.60
N SER A 31 -23.00 8.23 -4.01
CA SER A 31 -23.25 7.77 -2.65
C SER A 31 -23.13 6.25 -2.48
N ASP A 32 -23.49 5.48 -3.50
CA ASP A 32 -23.30 4.03 -3.56
C ASP A 32 -21.82 3.66 -3.50
N PHE A 33 -20.96 4.32 -4.30
CA PHE A 33 -19.51 4.08 -4.29
C PHE A 33 -18.84 4.51 -2.98
N VAL A 34 -19.26 5.64 -2.39
CA VAL A 34 -18.67 6.13 -1.13
C VAL A 34 -19.11 5.28 0.07
N SER A 35 -20.33 4.72 0.03
CA SER A 35 -20.86 3.91 1.13
C SER A 35 -20.46 2.44 1.06
N GLU A 36 -20.03 1.95 -0.10
CA GLU A 36 -19.61 0.57 -0.29
C GLU A 36 -18.20 0.31 0.26
N ASN A 37 -18.08 -0.73 1.08
CA ASN A 37 -16.77 -1.21 1.51
C ASN A 37 -16.18 -2.11 0.41
N PRO A 38 -14.87 -2.01 0.11
CA PRO A 38 -14.22 -2.95 -0.80
C PRO A 38 -14.45 -4.40 -0.37
N LEU A 39 -14.72 -5.30 -1.32
CA LEU A 39 -14.96 -6.72 -1.06
C LEU A 39 -13.87 -7.34 -0.16
N LEU A 40 -12.60 -7.01 -0.42
CA LEU A 40 -11.48 -7.52 0.37
C LEU A 40 -11.54 -7.05 1.84
N GLN A 41 -11.93 -5.79 2.08
CA GLN A 41 -12.13 -5.27 3.43
C GLN A 41 -13.26 -6.03 4.14
N MET A 42 -14.34 -6.38 3.43
CA MET A 42 -15.43 -7.17 4.00
C MET A 42 -14.98 -8.58 4.40
N VAL A 43 -14.31 -9.30 3.49
CA VAL A 43 -13.81 -10.66 3.74
C VAL A 43 -12.83 -10.69 4.91
N ILE A 44 -11.90 -9.74 5.00
CA ILE A 44 -10.94 -9.65 6.12
C ILE A 44 -11.67 -9.40 7.45
N LYS A 45 -12.66 -8.49 7.46
CA LYS A 45 -13.43 -8.17 8.66
C LYS A 45 -14.35 -9.31 9.10
N GLU A 46 -14.91 -10.08 8.17
CA GLU A 46 -15.77 -11.24 8.46
C GLU A 46 -15.02 -12.33 9.24
N VAL A 47 -13.73 -12.50 8.99
CA VAL A 47 -12.85 -13.43 9.74
C VAL A 47 -12.33 -12.80 11.05
N GLY A 48 -12.71 -11.56 11.38
CA GLY A 48 -12.31 -10.86 12.59
C GLY A 48 -10.93 -10.19 12.53
N HIS A 49 -10.36 -10.03 11.33
CA HIS A 49 -9.08 -9.36 11.15
C HIS A 49 -9.25 -7.85 10.89
N ILE A 50 -8.19 -7.09 11.20
CA ILE A 50 -8.10 -5.65 10.94
C ILE A 50 -7.53 -5.45 9.54
N CYS A 51 -8.21 -4.66 8.71
CA CYS A 51 -7.73 -4.26 7.39
C CYS A 51 -7.02 -2.90 7.49
N LEU A 52 -5.70 -2.90 7.35
CA LEU A 52 -4.88 -1.67 7.35
C LEU A 52 -4.83 -1.07 5.94
N PHE A 53 -5.08 0.23 5.83
CA PHE A 53 -4.99 0.98 4.58
C PHE A 53 -3.78 1.89 4.60
N PHE A 54 -2.89 1.73 3.64
CA PHE A 54 -1.73 2.59 3.46
C PHE A 54 -2.02 3.66 2.39
N PRO A 55 -1.43 4.87 2.51
CA PRO A 55 -1.48 5.86 1.45
C PRO A 55 -0.96 5.31 0.13
N LYS A 56 -1.65 5.64 -0.97
CA LYS A 56 -1.22 5.20 -2.31
C LYS A 56 0.13 5.83 -2.65
N PHE A 57 1.02 5.05 -3.26
CA PHE A 57 2.36 5.48 -3.71
C PHE A 57 3.35 5.83 -2.59
N HIS A 58 3.08 5.38 -1.36
CA HIS A 58 3.97 5.53 -0.20
C HIS A 58 4.44 4.16 0.29
N CYS A 59 5.26 3.48 -0.52
CA CYS A 59 5.73 2.12 -0.19
C CYS A 59 6.67 2.10 1.03
N GLU A 60 7.28 3.23 1.37
CA GLU A 60 8.07 3.44 2.59
C GLU A 60 7.27 3.23 3.88
N LEU A 61 5.95 3.39 3.82
CA LEU A 61 5.04 3.17 4.96
C LEU A 61 4.58 1.72 5.08
N ASN A 62 4.92 0.84 4.15
CA ASN A 62 4.52 -0.57 4.21
C ASN A 62 5.66 -1.42 4.82
N PRO A 63 5.52 -1.95 6.05
CA PRO A 63 6.57 -2.72 6.72
C PRO A 63 7.08 -3.93 5.92
N ILE A 64 6.26 -4.48 5.02
CA ILE A 64 6.67 -5.61 4.19
C ILE A 64 7.81 -5.25 3.24
N GLU A 65 7.94 -3.98 2.81
CA GLU A 65 9.02 -3.54 1.92
C GLU A 65 10.38 -3.59 2.63
N LEU A 66 10.42 -3.24 3.93
CA LEU A 66 11.61 -3.39 4.77
C LEU A 66 12.00 -4.86 4.95
N PHE A 67 11.00 -5.73 5.12
CA PHE A 67 11.22 -7.17 5.19
C PHE A 67 11.74 -7.75 3.86
N TRP A 68 11.18 -7.32 2.73
CA TRP A 68 11.67 -7.69 1.40
C TRP A 68 13.11 -7.21 1.16
N LEU A 69 13.46 -6.01 1.63
CA LEU A 69 14.82 -5.50 1.56
C LEU A 69 15.80 -6.41 2.32
N TYR A 70 15.43 -6.84 3.54
CA TYR A 70 16.23 -7.77 4.34
C TYR A 70 16.47 -9.10 3.61
N ILE A 71 15.41 -9.71 3.10
CA ILE A 71 15.49 -10.98 2.34
C ILE A 71 16.37 -10.80 1.11
N LYS A 72 16.12 -9.76 0.29
CA LYS A 72 16.91 -9.48 -0.92
C LYS A 72 18.39 -9.36 -0.61
N ASN A 73 18.74 -8.65 0.46
CA ASN A 73 20.13 -8.46 0.87
C ASN A 73 20.81 -9.81 1.18
N LEU A 74 20.21 -10.63 2.04
CA LEU A 74 20.75 -11.95 2.38
C LEU A 74 20.81 -12.89 1.17
N TYR A 75 19.77 -12.85 0.34
CA TYR A 75 19.67 -13.66 -0.86
C TYR A 75 20.80 -13.32 -1.83
N TRP A 76 21.03 -12.03 -2.11
CA TRP A 76 22.11 -11.58 -2.99
C TRP A 76 23.50 -12.03 -2.53
N HIS A 77 23.78 -11.95 -1.23
CA HIS A 77 25.06 -12.41 -0.70
C HIS A 77 25.29 -13.93 -0.82
N SER A 78 24.23 -14.71 -1.04
CA SER A 78 24.31 -16.17 -1.05
C SER A 78 24.00 -16.79 -2.42
N ASN A 79 23.35 -16.05 -3.31
CA ASN A 79 22.81 -16.54 -4.58
C ASN A 79 23.88 -17.18 -5.48
N HIS A 80 25.09 -16.60 -5.52
CA HIS A 80 26.20 -17.08 -6.36
C HIS A 80 26.71 -18.49 -5.98
N LYS A 81 26.29 -19.04 -4.84
CA LYS A 81 26.71 -20.36 -4.34
C LYS A 81 25.84 -21.50 -4.87
N PHE A 82 24.77 -21.18 -5.59
CA PHE A 82 23.77 -22.15 -6.01
C PHE A 82 23.62 -22.12 -7.53
N SER A 83 23.05 -23.18 -8.08
CA SER A 83 22.94 -23.35 -9.54
C SER A 83 21.60 -23.92 -9.98
N THR A 84 20.87 -24.57 -9.09
CA THR A 84 19.59 -25.21 -9.39
C THR A 84 18.42 -24.42 -8.80
N TRP A 85 17.27 -24.53 -9.44
CA TRP A 85 16.03 -23.92 -8.95
C TRP A 85 15.67 -24.34 -7.51
N LYS A 86 15.85 -25.63 -7.18
CA LYS A 86 15.55 -26.15 -5.84
C LYS A 86 16.42 -25.49 -4.77
N GLU A 87 17.68 -25.23 -5.07
CA GLU A 87 18.58 -24.53 -4.15
C GLU A 87 18.19 -23.07 -3.96
N TYR A 88 17.79 -22.38 -5.03
CA TYR A 88 17.30 -21.00 -4.94
C TYR A 88 16.01 -20.89 -4.13
N GLN A 89 15.10 -21.85 -4.31
CA GLN A 89 13.88 -21.93 -3.51
C GLN A 89 14.21 -22.16 -2.03
N ALA A 90 15.09 -23.12 -1.72
CA ALA A 90 15.53 -23.37 -0.35
C ALA A 90 16.27 -22.17 0.27
N LEU A 91 17.06 -21.44 -0.53
CA LEU A 91 17.71 -20.20 -0.10
C LEU A 91 16.67 -19.14 0.27
N PHE A 92 15.64 -18.95 -0.56
CA PHE A 92 14.56 -18.01 -0.28
C PHE A 92 13.79 -18.36 1.00
N GLU A 93 13.43 -19.64 1.18
CA GLU A 93 12.78 -20.11 2.40
C GLU A 93 13.65 -19.86 3.64
N HIS A 94 14.95 -20.14 3.54
CA HIS A 94 15.91 -19.88 4.60
C HIS A 94 16.04 -18.39 4.93
N THR A 95 16.14 -17.50 3.92
CA THR A 95 16.30 -16.06 4.16
C THR A 95 15.04 -15.43 4.79
N CYS A 96 13.85 -15.93 4.46
CA CYS A 96 12.60 -15.52 5.10
C CYS A 96 12.60 -15.81 6.61
N ILE A 97 13.07 -16.99 7.02
CA ILE A 97 13.09 -17.43 8.43
C ILE A 97 14.27 -16.80 9.19
N ALA A 98 15.35 -16.43 8.49
CA ALA A 98 16.54 -15.84 9.11
C ALA A 98 16.30 -14.44 9.71
N CYS A 99 15.23 -13.75 9.31
CA CYS A 99 14.91 -12.42 9.84
C CYS A 99 14.49 -12.50 11.31
N PRO A 100 15.22 -11.88 12.25
CA PRO A 100 14.86 -11.91 13.65
C PRO A 100 13.51 -11.23 13.90
N LEU A 101 12.68 -11.81 14.78
CA LEU A 101 11.39 -11.22 15.14
C LEU A 101 11.54 -9.79 15.69
N SER A 102 12.60 -9.52 16.45
CA SER A 102 12.91 -8.18 16.96
C SER A 102 13.17 -7.16 15.87
N THR A 103 13.66 -7.58 14.70
CA THR A 103 13.84 -6.72 13.52
C THR A 103 12.49 -6.44 12.87
N ILE A 104 11.64 -7.46 12.70
CA ILE A 104 10.28 -7.30 12.17
C ILE A 104 9.48 -6.31 13.02
N TRP A 105 9.57 -6.40 14.35
CA TRP A 105 8.88 -5.49 15.25
C TRP A 105 9.30 -4.03 15.05
N LYS A 106 10.59 -3.77 14.82
CA LYS A 106 11.09 -2.42 14.52
C LYS A 106 10.53 -1.87 13.21
N TYR A 107 10.24 -2.72 12.22
CA TYR A 107 9.64 -2.27 10.96
C TYR A 107 8.22 -1.76 11.16
N PHE A 108 7.43 -2.38 12.03
CA PHE A 108 6.09 -1.88 12.37
C PHE A 108 6.16 -0.58 13.18
N GLN A 109 7.13 -0.42 14.07
CA GLN A 109 7.34 0.82 14.85
C GLN A 109 7.79 2.01 14.00
N HIS A 110 8.25 1.80 12.76
CA HIS A 110 8.67 2.88 11.87
C HIS A 110 7.49 3.58 11.17
N VAL A 111 6.30 2.98 11.24
CA VAL A 111 5.11 3.39 10.49
C VAL A 111 4.09 4.13 11.37
N ASP A 112 4.25 4.06 12.70
CA ASP A 112 3.48 4.80 13.70
C ASP A 112 4.12 6.17 14.02
#